data_AF-A0A317ZM25-F1
#
_entry.id   AF-A0A317ZM25-F1
#
_cell.length_a   1.000
_cell.length_b   1.000
_cell.length_c   1.000
_cell.angle_alpha   90.00
_cell.angle_beta   90.00
_cell.angle_gamma   90.00
#
_symmetry.space_group_name_H-M   'P 1'
#
loop_
_entity.id
_entity.type
_entity.pdbx_description
1 polymer ?
#
loop_
_entity_poly.entity_id
_entity_poly.type
_entity_poly.pdbx_seq_one_letter_code
_entity_poly.pdbx_strand_id
1 'polypeptide(L)'
;MNPRKLRHKLEKVSKLLVVVQKHTPGVNCVVDEEKGESGHLVLDFAGTGMSRSKMNALGKDLESRDYTFTEKRSPWLGQTTYTGRADDKPTVVLTVPINIDRLAIDDQAPEKAFSFSDS
;
A
#
# COMPACT_ATOMS: atom_id res chain seq x y z
N MET A 1 -10.78 23.47 2.10
CA MET A 1 -11.32 22.11 2.26
C MET A 1 -12.56 22.13 3.16
N ASN A 2 -13.63 21.39 2.84
CA ASN A 2 -14.84 21.34 3.69
C ASN A 2 -14.59 20.45 4.93
N PRO A 3 -14.78 20.96 6.17
CA PRO A 3 -14.53 20.21 7.40
C PRO A 3 -15.26 18.86 7.48
N ARG A 4 -16.47 18.75 6.92
CA ARG A 4 -17.24 17.50 6.91
C ARG A 4 -16.56 16.44 6.04
N LYS A 5 -16.02 16.83 4.88
CA LYS A 5 -15.30 15.93 3.98
C LYS A 5 -13.99 15.45 4.61
N LEU A 6 -13.25 16.36 5.24
CA LEU A 6 -12.03 16.03 5.97
C LEU A 6 -12.29 14.99 7.06
N ARG A 7 -13.29 15.24 7.92
CA ARG A 7 -13.68 14.30 8.98
C ARG A 7 -13.96 12.90 8.43
N HIS A 8 -14.70 12.82 7.32
CA HIS A 8 -15.04 11.54 6.72
C HIS A 8 -13.83 10.79 6.15
N LYS A 9 -12.88 11.51 5.51
CA LYS A 9 -11.60 10.95 5.07
C LYS A 9 -10.80 10.39 6.25
N LEU A 10 -10.61 11.19 7.29
CA LEU A 10 -9.87 10.77 8.49
C LEU A 10 -10.52 9.57 9.19
N GLU A 11 -11.85 9.51 9.24
CA GLU A 11 -12.57 8.36 9.78
C GLU A 11 -12.26 7.07 8.99
N LYS A 12 -12.28 7.14 7.65
CA LYS A 12 -11.93 5.99 6.81
C LYS A 12 -10.48 5.54 6.98
N VAL A 13 -9.56 6.50 6.98
CA VAL A 13 -8.13 6.24 7.20
C VAL A 13 -7.88 5.62 8.57
N SER A 14 -8.52 6.13 9.63
CA SER A 14 -8.35 5.58 10.98
C SER A 14 -8.83 4.13 11.11
N LYS A 15 -9.97 3.77 10.50
CA LYS A 15 -10.45 2.38 10.45
C LYS A 15 -9.46 1.46 9.73
N LEU A 16 -8.87 1.95 8.65
CA LEU A 16 -7.86 1.22 7.89
C LEU A 16 -6.56 1.04 8.69
N LEU A 17 -6.11 2.07 9.42
CA LEU A 17 -4.94 2.00 10.29
C LEU A 17 -5.06 0.91 11.37
N VAL A 18 -6.27 0.64 11.90
CA VAL A 18 -6.49 -0.48 12.84
C VAL A 18 -6.16 -1.83 12.19
N VAL A 19 -6.56 -2.03 10.93
CA VAL A 19 -6.25 -3.25 10.17
C VAL A 19 -4.75 -3.36 9.89
N VAL A 20 -4.11 -2.25 9.52
CA VAL A 20 -2.66 -2.19 9.31
C VAL A 20 -1.92 -2.55 10.59
N GLN A 21 -2.27 -1.93 11.72
CA GLN A 21 -1.61 -2.16 13.01
C GLN A 21 -1.80 -3.59 13.54
N LYS A 22 -2.92 -4.26 13.22
CA LYS A 22 -3.14 -5.67 13.54
C LYS A 22 -2.09 -6.59 12.92
N HIS A 23 -1.70 -6.34 11.67
CA HIS A 23 -0.76 -7.22 10.94
C HIS A 23 0.67 -6.70 10.96
N THR A 24 0.84 -5.38 10.88
CA THR A 24 2.10 -4.71 10.64
C THR A 24 2.31 -3.50 11.56
N PRO A 25 2.42 -3.71 12.89
CA PRO A 25 2.46 -2.61 13.86
C PRO A 25 3.70 -1.71 13.78
N GLY A 26 4.81 -2.22 13.25
CA GLY A 26 6.06 -1.46 13.09
C GLY A 26 6.20 -0.73 11.76
N VAL A 27 5.16 -0.70 10.92
CA VAL A 27 5.22 -0.05 9.60
C VAL A 27 4.94 1.43 9.71
N ASN A 28 5.77 2.22 9.04
CA ASN A 28 5.57 3.65 8.93
C ASN A 28 4.35 3.93 8.04
N CYS A 29 3.38 4.66 8.59
CA CYS A 29 2.13 4.99 7.93
C CYS A 29 2.07 6.50 7.69
N VAL A 30 1.95 6.91 6.42
CA VAL A 30 1.79 8.32 6.04
C VAL A 30 0.47 8.49 5.32
N VAL A 31 -0.33 9.46 5.77
CA VAL A 31 -1.61 9.80 5.17
C VAL A 31 -1.41 11.01 4.26
N ASP A 32 -1.80 10.86 3.00
CA ASP A 32 -1.86 11.96 2.04
C ASP A 32 -3.33 12.22 1.71
N GLU A 33 -3.90 13.24 2.37
CA GLU A 33 -5.33 13.56 2.30
C GLU A 33 -5.73 14.27 1.00
N GLU A 34 -4.76 14.91 0.36
CA GLU A 34 -4.95 15.71 -0.86
C GLU A 34 -4.94 14.82 -2.12
N LYS A 35 -4.36 13.62 -2.02
CA LYS A 35 -4.26 12.69 -3.14
C LYS A 35 -5.48 11.78 -3.26
N GLY A 36 -6.15 11.81 -4.41
CA GLY A 36 -7.33 10.98 -4.69
C GLY A 36 -8.59 11.43 -3.93
N GLU A 37 -9.72 10.79 -4.22
CA GLU A 37 -11.01 11.20 -3.66
C GLU A 37 -11.12 10.93 -2.16
N SER A 38 -10.61 9.78 -1.70
CA SER A 38 -10.65 9.33 -0.30
C SER A 38 -9.30 9.41 0.44
N GLY A 39 -8.30 10.07 -0.16
CA GLY A 39 -6.93 10.10 0.36
C GLY A 39 -6.12 8.86 -0.03
N HIS A 40 -4.81 8.92 0.22
CA HIS A 40 -3.90 7.78 0.13
C HIS A 40 -3.32 7.46 1.52
N LEU A 41 -3.21 6.18 1.83
CA LEU A 41 -2.44 5.67 2.96
C LEU A 41 -1.20 4.96 2.41
N VAL A 42 -0.03 5.56 2.65
CA VAL A 42 1.27 5.01 2.28
C VAL A 42 1.83 4.22 3.45
N LEU A 43 2.17 2.96 3.20
CA LEU A 43 2.72 2.00 4.14
C LEU A 43 4.14 1.66 3.69
N ASP A 44 5.12 2.21 4.41
CA ASP A 44 6.52 2.02 4.08
C ASP A 44 7.15 0.90 4.94
N PHE A 45 7.52 -0.18 4.26
CA PHE A 45 8.15 -1.35 4.88
C PHE A 45 9.67 -1.23 4.94
N ALA A 46 10.28 -0.22 4.30
CA ALA A 46 11.73 -0.05 4.31
C ALA A 46 12.27 0.16 5.73
N GLY A 47 13.31 -0.59 6.10
CA GLY A 47 13.98 -0.46 7.42
C GLY A 47 13.16 -0.93 8.63
N THR A 48 11.91 -1.39 8.45
CA THR A 48 11.02 -1.79 9.56
C THR A 48 11.30 -3.19 10.12
N GLY A 49 12.10 -4.02 9.43
CA GLY A 49 12.33 -5.43 9.79
C GLY A 49 11.08 -6.32 9.65
N MET A 50 9.99 -5.79 9.08
CA MET A 50 8.74 -6.51 8.96
C MET A 50 8.82 -7.63 7.93
N SER A 51 8.43 -8.83 8.35
CA SER A 51 8.45 -10.01 7.48
C SER A 51 7.47 -9.88 6.31
N ARG A 52 7.86 -10.39 5.15
CA ARG A 52 7.00 -10.48 3.96
C ARG A 52 5.68 -11.23 4.21
N SER A 53 5.71 -12.25 5.06
CA SER A 53 4.51 -13.01 5.46
C SER A 53 3.43 -12.13 6.11
N LYS A 54 3.80 -11.25 7.04
CA LYS A 54 2.87 -10.30 7.67
C LYS A 54 2.31 -9.28 6.68
N MET A 55 3.13 -8.84 5.72
CA MET A 55 2.66 -7.97 4.65
C MET A 55 1.66 -8.69 3.73
N ASN A 56 1.91 -9.96 3.37
CA ASN A 56 0.96 -10.76 2.60
C ASN A 56 -0.35 -10.98 3.38
N ALA A 57 -0.27 -11.21 4.69
CA ALA A 57 -1.46 -11.34 5.55
C ALA A 57 -2.30 -10.04 5.58
N LEU A 58 -1.65 -8.88 5.65
CA LEU A 58 -2.32 -7.58 5.49
C LEU A 58 -2.99 -7.47 4.10
N GLY A 59 -2.26 -7.80 3.04
CA GLY A 59 -2.78 -7.81 1.67
C GLY A 59 -4.04 -8.66 1.52
N LYS A 60 -4.02 -9.89 2.06
CA LYS A 60 -5.18 -10.81 2.07
C LYS A 60 -6.38 -10.24 2.85
N ASP A 61 -6.15 -9.63 4.02
CA ASP A 61 -7.23 -8.98 4.80
C ASP A 61 -7.82 -7.79 4.02
N LEU A 62 -6.98 -7.02 3.30
CA LEU A 62 -7.45 -5.92 2.45
C LEU A 62 -8.23 -6.43 1.22
N GLU A 63 -7.77 -7.49 0.55
CA GLU A 63 -8.51 -8.12 -0.55
C GLU A 63 -9.88 -8.62 -0.10
N SER A 64 -9.98 -9.20 1.10
CA SER A 64 -11.26 -9.61 1.70
C SER A 64 -12.21 -8.43 1.99
N ARG A 65 -11.69 -7.20 1.93
CA ARG A 65 -12.41 -5.93 2.10
C ARG A 65 -12.50 -5.17 0.78
N ASP A 66 -12.62 -5.90 -0.34
CA ASP A 66 -12.85 -5.39 -1.70
C ASP A 66 -11.70 -4.57 -2.31
N TYR A 67 -10.50 -4.61 -1.72
CA TYR A 67 -9.34 -3.97 -2.34
C TYR A 67 -8.83 -4.82 -3.51
N THR A 68 -8.66 -4.18 -4.67
CA THR A 68 -7.94 -4.73 -5.82
C THR A 68 -6.55 -4.14 -5.90
N PHE A 69 -5.53 -4.99 -6.06
CA PHE A 69 -4.14 -4.58 -6.06
C PHE A 69 -3.50 -4.64 -7.45
N THR A 70 -2.66 -3.63 -7.73
CA THR A 70 -1.70 -3.66 -8.84
C THR A 70 -0.29 -3.65 -8.29
N GLU A 71 0.62 -4.36 -8.96
CA GLU A 71 2.06 -4.35 -8.66
C GLU A 71 2.79 -3.50 -9.70
N LYS A 72 3.67 -2.62 -9.21
CA LYS A 72 4.65 -1.90 -10.01
C LYS A 72 6.03 -2.09 -9.43
N ARG A 73 6.93 -2.67 -10.23
CA ARG A 73 8.35 -2.71 -9.89
C ARG A 73 9.02 -1.47 -10.42
N SER A 74 9.76 -0.76 -9.57
CA SER A 74 10.51 0.44 -9.95
C SER A 74 11.99 0.21 -9.65
N PRO A 75 12.75 -0.33 -10.62
CA PRO A 75 14.16 -0.65 -10.42
C PRO A 75 15.02 0.57 -10.07
N TRP A 76 14.71 1.75 -10.63
CA TRP A 76 15.40 3.01 -10.31
C TRP A 76 15.26 3.40 -8.83
N LEU A 77 14.07 3.21 -8.27
CA LEU A 77 13.81 3.45 -6.85
C LEU A 77 14.21 2.27 -5.96
N GLY A 78 14.67 1.15 -6.56
CA GLY A 78 15.00 -0.07 -5.84
C GLY A 78 13.82 -0.57 -4.99
N GLN A 79 12.58 -0.42 -5.46
CA GLN A 79 11.40 -0.78 -4.68
C GLN A 79 10.25 -1.32 -5.55
N THR A 80 9.46 -2.21 -4.97
CA THR A 80 8.17 -2.65 -5.49
C THR A 80 7.08 -1.89 -4.76
N THR A 81 6.14 -1.34 -5.52
CA THR A 81 4.95 -0.68 -5.01
C THR A 81 3.73 -1.51 -5.31
N TYR A 82 2.90 -1.78 -4.29
CA TYR A 82 1.58 -2.38 -4.43
C TYR A 82 0.53 -1.30 -4.20
N THR A 83 -0.37 -1.11 -5.16
CA THR A 83 -1.44 -0.11 -5.05
C THR A 83 -2.79 -0.81 -4.92
N GLY A 84 -3.38 -0.74 -3.74
CA GLY A 84 -4.71 -1.25 -3.44
C GLY A 84 -5.77 -0.17 -3.61
N ARG A 85 -6.79 -0.43 -4.42
CA ARG A 85 -7.94 0.47 -4.62
C ARG A 85 -9.24 -0.24 -4.29
N ALA A 86 -10.17 0.49 -3.70
CA ALA A 86 -11.52 0.04 -3.45
C ALA A 86 -12.46 1.25 -3.49
N ASP A 87 -13.69 1.03 -3.94
CA ASP A 87 -14.68 2.11 -4.02
C ASP A 87 -14.96 2.70 -2.64
N ASP A 88 -15.05 4.03 -2.60
CA ASP A 88 -15.32 4.80 -1.37
C ASP A 88 -14.31 4.59 -0.23
N LYS A 89 -13.12 4.04 -0.50
CA LYS A 89 -12.07 3.80 0.51
C LYS A 89 -10.75 4.48 0.13
N PRO A 90 -9.87 4.81 1.10
CA PRO A 90 -8.56 5.39 0.80
C PRO A 90 -7.71 4.43 -0.02
N THR A 91 -6.96 4.95 -0.99
CA THR A 91 -5.99 4.12 -1.74
C THR A 91 -4.88 3.67 -0.82
N VAL A 92 -4.56 2.38 -0.81
CA VAL A 92 -3.44 1.83 -0.03
C VAL A 92 -2.22 1.71 -0.93
N VAL A 93 -1.08 2.22 -0.49
CA VAL A 93 0.19 2.11 -1.22
C VAL A 93 1.19 1.40 -0.33
N LEU A 94 1.59 0.18 -0.67
CA LEU A 94 2.63 -0.57 0.05
C LEU A 94 3.95 -0.41 -0.69
N THR A 95 4.98 0.14 -0.06
CA THR A 95 6.33 0.22 -0.63
C THR A 95 7.26 -0.76 0.03
N VAL A 96 7.91 -1.60 -0.77
CA VAL A 96 8.86 -2.61 -0.29
C VAL A 96 10.17 -2.50 -1.07
N PRO A 97 11.33 -2.41 -0.38
CA PRO A 97 12.61 -2.36 -1.07
C PRO A 97 12.89 -3.68 -1.80
N ILE A 98 13.50 -3.58 -2.99
CA ILE A 98 14.02 -4.70 -3.76
C ILE A 98 15.54 -4.64 -3.67
N ASN A 99 16.17 -5.74 -3.27
CA ASN A 99 17.60 -5.93 -3.51
C ASN A 99 17.80 -6.29 -4.98
N ILE A 100 18.11 -5.30 -5.82
CA ILE A 100 18.44 -5.51 -7.24
C ILE A 100 19.92 -5.19 -7.45
N ASP A 101 20.61 -6.07 -8.16
CA ASP A 101 21.91 -5.78 -8.76
C ASP A 101 21.71 -4.81 -9.92
N ARG A 102 22.11 -3.55 -9.73
CA ARG A 102 21.68 -2.36 -10.51
C ARG A 102 22.05 -2.39 -11.99
N LEU A 103 22.80 -3.41 -12.44
CA LEU A 103 23.30 -3.56 -13.81
C LEU A 103 22.30 -4.20 -14.78
N ALA A 104 21.20 -4.80 -14.31
CA ALA A 104 20.27 -5.59 -15.14
C ALA A 104 18.84 -4.98 -15.24
N ILE A 105 18.72 -3.66 -15.29
CA ILE A 105 17.43 -2.96 -15.26
C ILE A 105 16.80 -2.86 -16.66
N ASP A 106 15.58 -3.36 -16.82
CA ASP A 106 14.70 -3.13 -17.98
C ASP A 106 13.62 -2.09 -17.62
N ASP A 107 13.64 -0.96 -18.33
CA ASP A 107 12.96 0.30 -17.98
C ASP A 107 11.45 0.35 -18.34
N GLN A 108 10.91 -0.66 -19.02
CA GLN A 108 9.54 -0.62 -19.56
C GLN A 108 8.56 -1.62 -18.95
N ALA A 109 8.79 -2.09 -17.71
CA ALA A 109 7.88 -3.06 -17.09
C ALA A 109 6.46 -2.45 -16.88
N PRO A 110 5.42 -2.97 -17.57
CA PRO A 110 4.05 -2.49 -17.38
C PRO A 110 3.52 -2.91 -15.99
N GLU A 111 2.60 -2.12 -15.45
CA GLU A 111 1.85 -2.49 -14.24
C GLU A 111 1.05 -3.77 -14.50
N LYS A 112 1.05 -4.69 -13.53
CA LYS A 112 0.35 -5.96 -13.65
C LYS A 112 -0.65 -6.12 -12.49
N ALA A 113 -1.76 -6.80 -12.77
CA ALA A 113 -2.67 -7.24 -11.72
C ALA A 113 -1.92 -8.17 -10.76
N PHE A 114 -2.14 -8.01 -9.47
CA PHE A 114 -1.48 -8.79 -8.43
C PHE A 114 -2.51 -9.24 -7.40
N SER A 115 -2.37 -10.48 -6.92
CA SER A 115 -3.19 -11.05 -5.86
C SER A 115 -2.32 -11.59 -4.74
N PHE A 116 -2.56 -11.14 -3.52
CA PHE A 116 -1.91 -11.68 -2.33
C PHE A 116 -2.41 -13.08 -2.01
N SER A 117 -3.62 -13.46 -2.42
CA SER A 117 -4.16 -14.82 -2.26
C SER A 117 -3.22 -15.91 -2.81
N ASP A 118 -2.55 -15.62 -3.92
CA ASP A 118 -1.74 -16.56 -4.69
C ASP A 118 -0.28 -16.61 -4.20
N SER A 119 0.05 -15.81 -3.16
CA SER A 119 1.38 -15.62 -2.57
C SER A 119 1.53 -16.18 -1.16
#